data_AF-A0A3L8BZG4-F1
#
_entry.id   AF-A0A3L8BZG4-F1
#
_cell.length_a   1.000
_cell.length_b   1.000
_cell.length_c   1.000
_cell.angle_alpha   90.00
_cell.angle_beta   90.00
_cell.angle_gamma   90.00
#
_symmetry.space_group_name_H-M   'P 1'
#
loop_
_entity.id
_entity.type
_entity.pdbx_description
1 polymer ?
#
loop_
_entity_poly.entity_id
_entity_poly.type
_entity_poly.pdbx_seq_one_letter_code
_entity_poly.pdbx_strand_id
1 'polypeptide(L)'
;MHFTPGLLPTVATVLVFALLVNLGFWQLRRAEFKEGMVERLESRSQQPSRDINALTQDDITGDMTDYPLHVTGHYLNDLSLLLD
;
A
#
# COMPACT_ATOMS: atom_id res chain seq x y z
N MET A 1 39.43 -18.08 29.41
CA MET A 1 38.86 -17.88 28.05
C MET A 1 39.05 -16.42 27.69
N HIS A 2 40.09 -16.09 26.92
CA HIS A 2 40.32 -14.71 26.47
C HIS A 2 39.66 -14.55 25.11
N PHE A 3 38.48 -13.91 25.08
CA PHE A 3 37.93 -13.39 23.83
C PHE A 3 38.81 -12.21 23.42
N THR A 4 39.79 -12.44 22.55
CA THR A 4 40.43 -11.37 21.77
C THR A 4 39.62 -11.24 20.49
N PRO A 5 38.61 -10.35 20.42
CA PRO A 5 37.92 -10.12 19.16
C PRO A 5 38.98 -9.63 18.18
N GLY A 6 39.31 -10.44 17.18
CA GLY A 6 40.11 -9.96 16.07
C GLY A 6 39.41 -8.76 15.44
N LEU A 7 40.16 -7.89 14.76
CA LEU A 7 39.55 -6.76 14.04
C LEU A 7 38.47 -7.23 13.04
N LEU A 8 38.62 -8.44 12.49
CA LEU A 8 37.71 -9.04 11.53
C LEU A 8 36.29 -9.29 12.10
N PRO A 9 36.08 -10.04 13.21
CA PRO A 9 34.75 -10.21 13.78
C PRO A 9 34.13 -8.88 14.23
N THR A 10 34.90 -7.94 14.75
CA THR A 10 34.37 -6.62 15.13
C THR A 10 33.83 -5.86 13.92
N VAL A 11 34.58 -5.79 12.82
CA VAL A 11 34.13 -5.14 11.58
C VAL A 11 32.90 -5.85 11.02
N ALA A 12 32.90 -7.19 10.99
CA ALA A 12 31.75 -7.96 10.54
C ALA A 12 30.49 -7.67 11.38
N THR A 13 30.62 -7.62 12.71
CA THR A 13 29.51 -7.27 13.61
C THR A 13 29.00 -5.86 13.34
N VAL A 14 29.87 -4.87 13.15
CA VAL A 14 29.46 -3.49 12.84
C VAL A 14 28.70 -3.42 11.51
N LEU A 15 29.18 -4.12 10.48
CA LEU A 15 28.51 -4.16 9.17
C LEU A 15 27.14 -4.83 9.24
N VAL A 16 27.05 -5.99 9.89
CA VAL A 16 25.77 -6.69 10.09
C VAL A 16 24.82 -5.86 10.92
N PHE A 17 25.30 -5.21 11.98
CA PHE A 17 24.50 -4.34 12.82
C PHE A 17 23.94 -3.15 12.02
N ALA A 18 24.78 -2.47 11.23
CA ALA A 18 24.34 -1.37 10.37
C ALA A 18 23.30 -1.82 9.33
N LEU A 19 23.50 -3.00 8.74
CA LEU A 19 22.55 -3.62 7.83
C LEU A 19 21.19 -3.88 8.51
N LEU A 20 21.20 -4.49 9.70
CA LEU A 20 19.99 -4.78 10.46
C LEU A 20 19.23 -3.52 10.86
N VAL A 21 19.94 -2.46 11.29
CA VAL A 21 19.34 -1.16 11.60
C VAL A 21 18.69 -0.54 10.37
N ASN A 22 19.37 -0.57 9.22
CA ASN A 22 18.81 -0.06 7.97
C ASN A 22 17.55 -0.84 7.55
N LEU A 23 17.60 -2.17 7.62
CA LEU A 23 16.44 -3.03 7.38
C LEU A 23 15.30 -2.75 8.37
N GLY A 24 15.59 -2.55 9.65
CA GLY A 24 14.57 -2.21 10.65
C GLY A 24 13.83 -0.93 10.30
N PHE A 25 14.56 0.12 9.90
CA PHE A 25 13.94 1.36 9.44
C PHE A 25 13.15 1.19 8.14
N TRP A 26 13.65 0.38 7.20
CA TRP A 26 12.91 0.08 5.98
C TRP A 26 11.62 -0.68 6.27
N GLN A 27 11.68 -1.67 7.16
CA GLN A 27 10.51 -2.43 7.60
C GLN A 27 9.48 -1.52 8.27
N LEU A 28 9.90 -0.62 9.17
CA LEU A 28 9.00 0.33 9.83
C LEU A 28 8.30 1.25 8.82
N ARG A 29 9.06 1.85 7.90
CA ARG A 29 8.49 2.70 6.84
C ARG A 29 7.54 1.93 5.93
N ARG A 30 7.86 0.66 5.62
CA ARG A 30 7.01 -0.19 4.79
C ARG A 30 5.74 -0.61 5.52
N ALA A 31 5.79 -0.80 6.83
CA ALA A 31 4.63 -1.08 7.67
C ALA A 31 3.69 0.14 7.70
N GLU A 32 4.22 1.32 8.01
CA GLU A 32 3.46 2.59 8.02
C GLU A 32 2.80 2.88 6.66
N PHE A 33 3.52 2.64 5.57
CA PHE A 33 2.95 2.78 4.22
C PHE A 33 1.74 1.86 4.00
N LYS A 34 1.81 0.61 4.47
CA LYS A 34 0.69 -0.33 4.35
C LYS A 34 -0.47 0.04 5.26
N GLU A 35 -0.18 0.45 6.49
CA GLU A 35 -1.21 0.91 7.44
C GLU A 35 -1.95 2.12 6.90
N GLY A 36 -1.24 3.13 6.40
CA GLY A 36 -1.87 4.32 5.79
C GLY A 36 -2.71 3.99 4.55
N MET A 37 -2.31 3.00 3.75
CA MET A 37 -3.16 2.51 2.64
C MET A 37 -4.44 1.86 3.14
N VAL A 38 -4.36 1.00 4.16
CA VAL A 38 -5.53 0.33 4.74
C VAL A 38 -6.47 1.34 5.40
N GLU A 39 -5.95 2.28 6.17
CA GLU A 39 -6.75 3.33 6.81
C GLU A 39 -7.44 4.23 5.78
N ARG A 40 -6.75 4.59 4.68
CA ARG A 40 -7.35 5.32 3.56
C ARG A 40 -8.47 4.52 2.90
N LEU A 41 -8.26 3.22 2.67
CA LEU A 41 -9.25 2.34 2.09
C LEU A 41 -10.47 2.19 3.02
N GLU A 42 -10.26 1.95 4.32
CA GLU A 42 -11.36 1.80 5.28
C GLU A 42 -12.16 3.10 5.41
N SER A 43 -11.49 4.25 5.55
CA SER A 43 -12.15 5.55 5.68
C SER A 43 -12.95 5.95 4.43
N ARG A 44 -12.52 5.53 3.24
CA ARG A 44 -13.25 5.77 1.99
C ARG A 44 -14.33 4.73 1.72
N SER A 45 -14.08 3.47 2.05
CA SER A 45 -15.03 2.37 1.90
C SER A 45 -16.25 2.51 2.81
N GLN A 46 -16.12 3.17 3.97
CA GLN A 46 -17.25 3.46 4.86
C GLN A 46 -18.14 4.61 4.36
N GLN A 47 -17.73 5.33 3.31
CA GLN A 47 -18.54 6.40 2.76
C GLN A 47 -19.71 5.84 1.94
N PRO A 48 -20.85 6.56 1.90
CA PRO A 48 -21.98 6.13 1.11
C PRO A 48 -21.55 6.01 -0.36
N SER A 49 -21.91 4.88 -0.96
CA SER A 49 -21.62 4.60 -2.37
C SER A 49 -22.23 5.68 -3.25
N ARG A 50 -21.43 6.27 -4.15
CA ARG A 50 -21.94 7.26 -5.11
C ARG A 50 -22.37 6.57 -6.40
N ASP A 51 -23.47 7.03 -6.98
CA ASP A 51 -23.88 6.59 -8.32
C ASP A 51 -22.88 7.14 -9.35
N ILE A 52 -22.41 6.29 -10.25
CA ILE A 52 -21.51 6.68 -11.35
C ILE A 52 -22.12 7.78 -12.23
N ASN A 53 -23.45 7.81 -12.38
CA ASN A 53 -24.15 8.81 -13.17
C ASN A 53 -24.22 10.18 -12.48
N ALA A 54 -23.93 10.23 -11.17
CA ALA A 54 -23.94 11.46 -10.37
C ALA A 54 -22.53 12.07 -10.21
N LEU A 55 -21.51 11.48 -10.85
CA LEU A 55 -20.13 11.99 -10.80
C LEU A 55 -20.01 13.29 -11.59
N THR A 56 -19.34 14.28 -11.00
CA THR A 56 -19.05 15.56 -11.66
C THR A 56 -17.72 15.47 -12.41
N GLN A 57 -17.47 16.37 -13.37
CA GLN A 57 -16.19 16.44 -14.08
C GLN A 57 -14.98 16.63 -13.14
N ASP A 58 -15.18 17.30 -12.01
CA ASP A 58 -14.19 17.45 -10.95
C ASP A 58 -13.89 16.13 -10.21
N ASP A 59 -14.90 15.28 -10.00
CA ASP A 59 -14.69 13.95 -9.41
C ASP A 59 -13.86 13.09 -10.36
N ILE A 60 -14.21 13.08 -11.66
CA ILE A 60 -13.54 12.28 -12.70
C ILE A 60 -12.08 12.72 -12.90
N THR A 61 -11.80 14.02 -12.77
CA THR A 61 -10.44 14.57 -12.91
C THR A 61 -9.65 14.43 -11.60
N GLY A 62 -10.32 14.18 -10.47
CA GLY A 62 -9.73 13.98 -9.16
C GLY A 62 -9.29 12.54 -8.86
N ASP A 63 -8.67 12.35 -7.70
CA ASP A 63 -8.28 11.02 -7.22
C ASP A 63 -9.49 10.29 -6.58
N MET A 64 -10.20 9.54 -7.41
CA MET A 64 -11.32 8.67 -7.03
C MET A 64 -10.88 7.28 -6.53
N THR A 65 -9.59 7.02 -6.32
CA THR A 65 -9.13 5.72 -5.82
C THR A 65 -9.78 5.40 -4.47
N ASP A 66 -10.21 4.14 -4.31
CA ASP A 66 -10.81 3.56 -3.10
C ASP A 66 -12.21 4.10 -2.72
N TYR A 67 -12.84 4.94 -3.55
CA TYR A 67 -14.22 5.37 -3.30
C TYR A 67 -15.25 4.32 -3.80
N PRO A 68 -16.25 3.96 -2.97
CA PRO A 68 -17.28 3.03 -3.38
C PRO A 68 -18.21 3.68 -4.41
N LEU A 69 -18.35 3.02 -5.56
CA LEU A 69 -19.23 3.44 -6.65
C LEU A 69 -20.31 2.38 -6.87
N HIS A 70 -21.54 2.83 -7.04
CA HIS A 70 -22.64 1.98 -7.47
C HIS A 70 -22.87 2.19 -8.97
N VAL A 71 -22.84 1.11 -9.73
CA VAL A 71 -23.03 1.12 -11.19
C VAL A 71 -24.19 0.21 -11.53
N THR A 72 -25.18 0.75 -12.23
CA THR A 72 -26.30 -0.02 -12.77
C THR A 72 -26.14 -0.05 -14.29
N GLY A 73 -26.21 -1.24 -14.89
CA GLY A 73 -26.05 -1.43 -16.33
C GLY A 73 -26.81 -2.65 -16.84
N HIS A 74 -26.87 -2.80 -18.16
CA HIS A 74 -27.44 -3.97 -18.83
C HIS A 74 -26.33 -4.75 -19.51
N TYR A 75 -26.44 -6.08 -19.50
CA TYR A 75 -25.45 -6.94 -20.11
C TYR A 75 -25.50 -6.82 -21.63
N LEU A 76 -24.39 -6.40 -22.26
CA LEU A 76 -24.23 -6.44 -23.70
C LEU A 76 -23.72 -7.83 -24.09
N ASN A 77 -24.61 -8.68 -24.60
CA ASN A 77 -24.28 -10.05 -25.01
C ASN A 77 -23.22 -10.12 -26.12
N ASP A 78 -22.93 -9.01 -26.80
CA ASP A 78 -21.95 -8.93 -27.89
C ASP A 78 -20.51 -8.62 -27.39
N LEU A 79 -20.32 -8.23 -26.13
CA LEU A 79 -19.02 -7.83 -25.60
C LEU A 79 -18.67 -8.62 -24.32
N SER A 80 -17.94 -9.73 -24.48
CA SER A 80 -17.40 -10.47 -23.35
C SER A 80 -16.08 -9.84 -22.91
N LEU A 81 -16.10 -9.14 -21.77
CA LEU A 81 -14.89 -8.64 -21.13
C LEU A 81 -14.54 -9.57 -19.96
N LEU A 82 -13.44 -10.31 -20.09
CA LEU A 82 -12.85 -11.07 -19.00
C LEU A 82 -11.99 -10.13 -18.18
N LEU A 83 -12.35 -9.91 -16.91
CA LEU A 83 -11.43 -9.33 -15.92
C LEU A 83 -10.61 -10.49 -15.35
N ASP A 84 -9.31 -10.50 -15.61
CA ASP A 84 -8.31 -11.38 -14.98
C ASP A 84 -7.71 -10.70 -13.75
#